data_AF-A0A1K1RGZ2-F1
#
_entry.id   AF-A0A1K1RGZ2-F1
#
_cell.length_a   1.000
_cell.length_b   1.000
_cell.length_c   1.000
_cell.angle_alpha   90.00
_cell.angle_beta   90.00
_cell.angle_gamma   90.00
#
_symmetry.space_group_name_H-M   'P 1'
#
loop_
_entity.id
_entity.type
_entity.pdbx_description
1 polymer ?
#
loop_
_entity_poly.entity_id
_entity_poly.type
_entity_poly.pdbx_seq_one_letter_code
_entity_poly.pdbx_strand_id
1 'polypeptide(L)'
;MSRRNLCRLGPMILITALSAGCAAHLQTKTVQTSDTYDLWASRMQSMPFVIHQQDGQVALVDVHGDPWHGSTDGLQDGTAQRVEVYEGAFAAPPATMCKAPMAPPRGGNGASNDNVVAAICDRGRTVVSFSDKIRPRVIGSKTEYVSRVRHLLLEGIWESVAQEPEPLHT
;
A
#
# COMPACT_ATOMS: atom_id res chain seq x y z
N MET A 1 -15.08 16.41 68.52
CA MET A 1 -13.76 17.07 68.30
C MET A 1 -12.81 16.08 67.63
N SER A 2 -11.97 16.57 66.71
CA SER A 2 -10.78 15.92 66.09
C SER A 2 -11.02 15.06 64.83
N ARG A 3 -10.89 15.64 63.62
CA ARG A 3 -9.71 15.65 62.69
C ARG A 3 -9.83 14.55 61.62
N ARG A 4 -10.41 14.85 60.44
CA ARG A 4 -9.71 15.22 59.18
C ARG A 4 -8.52 14.32 58.84
N ASN A 5 -8.67 13.51 57.80
CA ASN A 5 -7.60 13.24 56.83
C ASN A 5 -8.20 13.05 55.44
N LEU A 6 -8.07 14.11 54.64
CA LEU A 6 -8.22 14.08 53.19
C LEU A 6 -7.11 13.20 52.61
N CYS A 7 -7.45 12.08 51.99
CA CYS A 7 -6.62 11.52 50.93
C CYS A 7 -7.23 11.93 49.59
N ARG A 8 -6.62 12.97 49.01
CA ARG A 8 -6.76 13.36 47.62
C ARG A 8 -6.48 12.13 46.74
N LEU A 9 -7.52 11.50 46.22
CA LEU A 9 -7.41 10.64 45.04
C LEU A 9 -7.37 11.58 43.83
N GLY A 10 -6.16 11.79 43.32
CA GLY A 10 -5.92 12.59 42.12
C GLY A 10 -6.63 11.95 40.91
N PRO A 11 -7.06 12.75 39.92
CA PRO A 11 -7.68 12.22 38.72
C PRO A 11 -6.60 11.45 37.94
N MET A 12 -6.72 10.13 37.87
CA MET A 12 -6.06 9.35 36.82
C MET A 12 -6.67 9.78 35.49
N ILE A 13 -5.95 10.61 34.75
CA ILE A 13 -6.23 10.89 33.35
C ILE A 13 -5.90 9.60 32.59
N LEU A 14 -6.94 8.82 32.30
CA LEU A 14 -6.84 7.67 31.40
C LEU A 14 -6.72 8.23 29.97
N ILE A 15 -5.48 8.46 29.51
CA ILE A 15 -5.20 8.78 28.11
C ILE A 15 -5.34 7.48 27.32
N THR A 16 -6.57 7.07 27.03
CA THR A 16 -6.82 6.12 25.94
C THR A 16 -6.72 6.91 24.63
N ALA A 17 -5.50 7.25 24.25
CA ALA A 17 -5.20 7.58 22.87
C ALA A 17 -5.37 6.28 22.08
N LEU A 18 -6.60 6.00 21.63
CA LEU A 18 -6.84 5.06 20.55
C LEU A 18 -6.17 5.63 19.31
N SER A 19 -4.89 5.36 19.17
CA SER A 19 -4.18 5.39 17.90
C SER A 19 -4.81 4.34 17.00
N ALA A 20 -5.98 4.64 16.45
CA ALA A 20 -6.49 4.03 15.23
C ALA A 20 -5.64 4.54 14.06
N GLY A 21 -4.33 4.23 14.11
CA GLY A 21 -3.47 4.27 12.95
C GLY A 21 -3.93 3.17 12.03
N CYS A 22 -4.34 3.54 10.81
CA CYS A 22 -4.74 2.62 9.76
C CYS A 22 -3.73 1.46 9.68
N ALA A 23 -4.18 0.25 10.02
CA ALA A 23 -3.37 -0.94 9.88
C ALA A 23 -3.31 -1.27 8.38
N ALA A 24 -2.25 -0.83 7.71
CA ALA A 24 -1.87 -1.43 6.44
C ALA A 24 -1.49 -2.88 6.75
N HIS A 25 -2.26 -3.82 6.24
CA HIS A 25 -1.98 -5.25 6.41
C HIS A 25 -1.24 -5.74 5.18
N LEU A 26 0.03 -6.04 5.37
CA LEU A 26 0.81 -6.77 4.39
C LEU A 26 0.33 -8.22 4.36
N GLN A 27 -0.01 -8.73 3.17
CA GLN A 27 -0.71 -10.02 3.06
C GLN A 27 -0.04 -11.04 2.14
N THR A 28 0.77 -10.63 1.15
CA THR A 28 1.43 -11.58 0.25
C THR A 28 2.89 -11.21 0.04
N LYS A 29 3.80 -12.18 0.23
CA LYS A 29 5.23 -12.09 -0.05
C LYS A 29 5.59 -13.23 -1.02
N THR A 30 5.94 -12.91 -2.28
CA THR A 30 6.74 -13.82 -3.14
C THR A 30 8.14 -13.25 -3.36
N VAL A 31 8.59 -12.47 -2.38
CA VAL A 31 9.87 -11.79 -2.38
C VAL A 31 10.98 -12.83 -2.50
N GLN A 32 11.81 -12.66 -3.51
CA GLN A 32 13.02 -13.43 -3.75
C GLN A 32 14.21 -12.72 -3.09
N THR A 33 15.33 -13.42 -2.91
CA THR A 33 16.55 -12.81 -2.36
C THR A 33 17.08 -11.64 -3.20
N SER A 34 16.78 -11.60 -4.49
CA SER A 34 17.11 -10.49 -5.38
C SER A 34 16.16 -9.29 -5.26
N ASP A 35 15.02 -9.43 -4.59
CA ASP A 35 14.04 -8.36 -4.42
C ASP A 35 14.40 -7.49 -3.20
N THR A 36 15.46 -6.69 -3.33
CA THR A 36 15.91 -5.76 -2.28
C THR A 36 15.12 -4.45 -2.31
N TYR A 37 15.12 -3.71 -1.20
CA TYR A 37 14.53 -2.37 -1.13
C TYR A 37 15.11 -1.45 -2.21
N ASP A 38 16.44 -1.34 -2.30
CA ASP A 38 17.12 -0.45 -3.25
C ASP A 38 16.75 -0.72 -4.71
N LEU A 39 16.72 -2.00 -5.11
CA LEU A 39 16.30 -2.41 -6.46
C LEU A 39 14.90 -1.89 -6.79
N TRP A 40 13.94 -2.12 -5.89
CA TRP A 40 12.54 -1.75 -6.14
C TRP A 40 12.31 -0.25 -6.00
N ALA A 41 13.00 0.41 -5.07
CA ALA A 41 12.97 1.86 -4.91
C ALA A 41 13.48 2.58 -6.16
N SER A 42 14.52 2.02 -6.80
CA SER A 42 15.07 2.49 -8.08
C SER A 42 14.12 2.20 -9.25
N ARG A 43 13.65 0.95 -9.41
CA ARG A 43 12.74 0.57 -10.50
C ARG A 43 11.44 1.37 -10.49
N MET A 44 10.89 1.66 -9.31
CA MET A 44 9.67 2.46 -9.17
C MET A 44 9.80 3.88 -9.73
N GLN A 45 11.01 4.42 -9.91
CA GLN A 45 11.21 5.74 -10.54
C GLN A 45 10.81 5.75 -12.03
N SER A 46 10.84 4.59 -12.68
CA SER A 46 10.57 4.45 -14.11
C SER A 46 9.51 3.39 -14.39
N MET A 47 8.58 3.21 -13.45
CA MET A 47 7.53 2.20 -13.53
C MET A 47 6.17 2.87 -13.35
N PRO A 48 5.17 2.51 -14.17
CA PRO A 48 3.85 3.09 -14.04
C PRO A 48 3.10 2.54 -12.81
N PHE A 49 2.30 3.41 -12.21
CA PHE A 49 1.24 3.06 -11.27
C PHE A 49 -0.07 3.02 -12.04
N VAL A 50 -0.68 1.84 -12.11
CA VAL A 50 -1.99 1.61 -12.72
C VAL A 50 -3.03 1.66 -11.61
N ILE A 51 -3.84 2.72 -11.60
CA ILE A 51 -4.84 2.97 -10.57
C ILE A 51 -6.23 2.66 -11.12
N HIS A 52 -6.85 1.62 -10.60
CA HIS A 52 -8.21 1.21 -10.91
C HIS A 52 -9.17 1.80 -9.87
N GLN A 53 -10.00 2.73 -10.31
CA GLN A 53 -10.97 3.42 -9.48
C GLN A 53 -12.29 2.65 -9.39
N GLN A 54 -13.08 2.95 -8.36
CA GLN A 54 -14.36 2.29 -8.11
C GLN A 54 -15.40 2.51 -9.23
N ASP A 55 -15.30 3.62 -9.96
CA ASP A 55 -16.15 3.95 -11.11
C ASP A 55 -15.75 3.22 -12.40
N GLY A 56 -14.70 2.39 -12.34
CA GLY A 56 -14.16 1.65 -13.47
C GLY A 56 -13.16 2.43 -14.31
N GLN A 57 -12.84 3.69 -13.96
CA GLN A 57 -11.78 4.44 -14.62
C GLN A 57 -10.41 3.88 -14.24
N VAL A 58 -9.51 3.89 -15.20
CA VAL A 58 -8.10 3.52 -14.99
C VAL A 58 -7.25 4.76 -15.24
N ALA A 59 -6.48 5.16 -14.23
CA ALA A 59 -5.47 6.20 -14.36
C ALA A 59 -4.08 5.56 -14.43
N LEU A 60 -3.24 6.09 -15.30
CA LEU A 60 -1.85 5.70 -15.43
C LEU A 60 -0.97 6.88 -15.03
N VAL A 61 -0.20 6.71 -13.96
CA VAL A 61 0.62 7.78 -13.40
C VAL A 61 2.05 7.31 -13.11
N ASP A 62 2.96 8.26 -13.00
CA ASP A 62 4.32 8.02 -12.53
C ASP A 62 4.41 8.01 -10.99
N VAL A 63 5.65 7.94 -10.48
CA VAL A 63 5.96 7.91 -9.05
C VAL A 63 5.60 9.21 -8.30
N HIS A 64 5.36 10.30 -9.02
CA HIS A 64 4.96 11.60 -8.47
C HIS A 64 3.43 11.81 -8.54
N GLY A 65 2.71 10.88 -9.17
CA GLY A 65 1.28 10.98 -9.41
C GLY A 65 0.91 11.81 -10.65
N ASP A 66 1.91 12.20 -11.45
CA ASP A 66 1.72 12.88 -12.73
C ASP A 66 1.36 11.87 -13.82
N PRO A 67 0.73 12.29 -14.94
CA PRO A 67 0.40 11.38 -16.03
C PRO A 67 1.62 10.62 -16.55
N TRP A 68 1.48 9.31 -16.74
CA TRP A 68 2.56 8.48 -17.26
C TRP A 68 2.88 8.81 -18.72
N HIS A 69 4.15 9.04 -19.02
CA HIS A 69 4.65 9.35 -20.37
C HIS A 69 5.60 8.29 -20.95
N GLY A 70 5.87 7.20 -20.23
CA GLY A 70 6.72 6.12 -20.71
C GLY A 70 5.99 5.10 -21.59
N SER A 71 6.65 3.99 -21.90
CA SER A 71 6.03 2.90 -22.68
C SER A 71 4.84 2.30 -21.92
N THR A 72 3.83 1.87 -22.68
CA THR A 72 2.65 1.14 -22.18
C THR A 72 2.62 -0.32 -22.67
N ASP A 73 3.67 -0.74 -23.37
CA ASP A 73 3.80 -2.08 -23.92
C ASP A 73 3.76 -3.12 -22.80
N GLY A 74 2.93 -4.15 -22.97
CA GLY A 74 2.79 -5.23 -22.00
C GLY A 74 2.01 -4.87 -20.72
N LEU A 75 1.45 -3.66 -20.60
CA LEU A 75 0.58 -3.34 -19.45
C LEU A 75 -0.74 -4.13 -19.52
N GLN A 76 -1.34 -4.23 -20.71
CA GLN A 76 -2.64 -4.88 -20.89
C GLN A 76 -2.60 -6.40 -20.77
N ASP A 77 -1.49 -7.04 -21.15
CA ASP A 77 -1.30 -8.49 -21.02
C ASP A 77 -0.59 -8.90 -19.72
N GLY A 78 -0.22 -7.91 -18.89
CA GLY A 78 0.41 -8.10 -17.59
C GLY A 78 1.89 -8.46 -17.64
N THR A 79 2.52 -8.43 -18.81
CA THR A 79 3.95 -8.76 -18.99
C THR A 79 4.90 -7.61 -18.63
N ALA A 80 4.39 -6.39 -18.46
CA ALA A 80 5.15 -5.24 -18.00
C ALA A 80 5.31 -5.21 -16.47
N GLN A 81 6.42 -4.58 -16.03
CA GLN A 81 6.60 -4.17 -14.65
C GLN A 81 5.72 -2.96 -14.37
N ARG A 82 4.99 -3.01 -13.26
CA ARG A 82 4.05 -1.95 -12.85
C ARG A 82 3.73 -2.06 -11.37
N VAL A 83 3.15 -1.00 -10.82
CA VAL A 83 2.43 -1.07 -9.55
C VAL A 83 0.94 -1.10 -9.88
N GLU A 84 0.25 -2.14 -9.43
CA GLU A 84 -1.20 -2.23 -9.53
C GLU A 84 -1.82 -1.70 -8.26
N VAL A 85 -2.82 -0.84 -8.39
CA VAL A 85 -3.51 -0.20 -7.28
C VAL A 85 -5.01 -0.25 -7.55
N TYR A 86 -5.78 -0.85 -6.65
CA TYR A 86 -7.23 -0.92 -6.79
C TYR A 86 -7.93 -0.28 -5.61
N GLU A 87 -8.89 0.57 -5.91
CA GLU A 87 -9.80 1.19 -4.95
C GLU A 87 -11.12 0.43 -4.92
N GLY A 88 -11.62 0.10 -3.73
CA GLY A 88 -12.81 -0.72 -3.61
C GLY A 88 -13.06 -1.18 -2.19
N ALA A 89 -13.75 -2.31 -2.05
CA ALA A 89 -14.00 -2.96 -0.76
C ALA A 89 -13.48 -4.40 -0.82
N PHE A 90 -12.20 -4.58 -0.55
CA PHE A 90 -11.49 -5.85 -0.61
C PHE A 90 -11.29 -6.44 0.78
N ALA A 91 -11.50 -7.75 0.93
CA ALA A 91 -11.08 -8.45 2.14
C ALA A 91 -9.54 -8.60 2.20
N ALA A 92 -8.90 -8.75 1.04
CA ALA A 92 -7.47 -8.97 0.86
C ALA A 92 -7.03 -8.63 -0.58
N PRO A 93 -5.74 -8.36 -0.86
CA PRO A 93 -5.19 -8.31 -2.20
C PRO A 93 -5.46 -9.62 -2.96
N PRO A 94 -6.11 -9.59 -4.14
CA PRO A 94 -6.35 -10.81 -4.89
C PRO A 94 -5.06 -11.41 -5.43
N ALA A 95 -4.95 -12.75 -5.43
CA ALA A 95 -3.79 -13.46 -5.98
C ALA A 95 -3.54 -13.22 -7.48
N THR A 96 -4.52 -12.63 -8.17
CA THR A 96 -4.47 -12.28 -9.58
C THR A 96 -4.08 -10.83 -9.84
N MET A 97 -3.73 -10.01 -8.81
CA MET A 97 -3.44 -8.57 -8.98
C MET A 97 -2.49 -8.25 -10.12
N CYS A 98 -1.46 -9.09 -10.31
CA CYS A 98 -0.47 -8.86 -11.36
C CYS A 98 -0.77 -9.56 -12.68
N LYS A 99 -1.84 -10.37 -12.77
CA LYS A 99 -2.21 -11.14 -13.96
C LYS A 99 -3.29 -10.40 -14.76
N ALA A 100 -3.12 -10.33 -16.06
CA ALA A 100 -4.18 -9.88 -16.96
C ALA A 100 -5.10 -11.04 -17.40
N PRO A 101 -6.37 -10.76 -17.70
CA PRO A 101 -7.12 -9.56 -17.33
C PRO A 101 -7.62 -9.69 -15.89
N MET A 102 -7.43 -8.67 -15.07
CA MET A 102 -8.12 -8.59 -13.79
C MET A 102 -9.33 -7.67 -13.94
N ALA A 103 -10.52 -8.24 -13.79
CA ALA A 103 -11.74 -7.44 -13.74
C ALA A 103 -11.67 -6.52 -12.51
N PRO A 104 -12.09 -5.24 -12.64
CA PRO A 104 -12.23 -4.39 -11.47
C PRO A 104 -13.21 -5.06 -10.50
N PRO A 105 -12.98 -4.93 -9.18
CA PRO A 105 -13.87 -5.50 -8.19
C PRO A 105 -15.23 -4.86 -8.39
N ARG A 106 -16.28 -5.67 -8.39
CA ARG A 106 -17.63 -5.12 -8.23
C ARG A 106 -17.72 -4.61 -6.80
N GLY A 107 -17.64 -3.28 -6.65
CA GLY A 107 -17.73 -2.62 -5.35
C GLY A 107 -18.98 -3.08 -4.60
N GLY A 108 -18.79 -3.53 -3.36
CA GLY A 108 -19.90 -3.69 -2.44
C GLY A 108 -20.48 -2.30 -2.14
N ASN A 109 -21.80 -2.16 -2.21
CA ASN A 109 -22.54 -0.90 -2.05
C ASN A 109 -22.45 -0.28 -0.64
N GLY A 110 -21.27 0.04 -0.11
CA GLY A 110 -21.13 0.57 1.24
C GLY A 110 -19.81 1.30 1.51
N ALA A 111 -19.86 2.63 1.47
CA ALA A 111 -18.76 3.56 1.73
C ALA A 111 -18.04 3.42 3.10
N SER A 112 -18.45 2.52 4.00
CA SER A 112 -17.83 2.34 5.32
C SER A 112 -16.70 1.32 5.37
N ASN A 113 -16.50 0.53 4.30
CA ASN A 113 -15.51 -0.55 4.24
C ASN A 113 -14.51 -0.41 3.11
N ASP A 114 -14.46 0.76 2.46
CA ASP A 114 -13.55 0.97 1.35
C ASP A 114 -12.09 0.93 1.80
N ASN A 115 -11.27 0.27 1.00
CA ASN A 115 -9.84 0.13 1.15
C ASN A 115 -9.16 0.16 -0.22
N VAL A 116 -7.84 0.25 -0.14
CA VAL A 116 -6.96 0.13 -1.29
C VAL A 116 -6.20 -1.17 -1.15
N VAL A 117 -6.13 -1.93 -2.22
CA VAL A 117 -5.14 -3.00 -2.36
C VAL A 117 -4.13 -2.59 -3.41
N ALA A 118 -2.85 -2.82 -3.12
CA ALA A 118 -1.79 -2.52 -4.08
C ALA A 118 -0.74 -3.63 -4.11
N ALA A 119 -0.06 -3.75 -5.25
CA ALA A 119 0.97 -4.75 -5.46
C ALA A 119 2.08 -4.26 -6.38
N ILE A 120 3.31 -4.69 -6.09
CA ILE A 120 4.41 -4.65 -7.06
C ILE A 120 4.28 -5.84 -8.00
N CYS A 121 4.21 -5.56 -9.29
CA CYS A 121 4.09 -6.56 -10.34
C CYS A 121 5.38 -6.65 -11.16
N ASP A 122 6.00 -7.81 -11.13
CA ASP A 122 7.15 -8.17 -11.95
C ASP A 122 6.72 -9.14 -13.05
N ARG A 123 6.28 -8.61 -14.20
CA ARG A 123 5.86 -9.40 -15.37
C ARG A 123 4.84 -10.51 -15.05
N GLY A 124 3.87 -10.20 -14.19
CA GLY A 124 2.83 -11.14 -13.75
C GLY A 124 3.07 -11.75 -12.36
N ARG A 125 4.29 -11.68 -11.82
CA ARG A 125 4.62 -12.10 -10.45
C ARG A 125 4.28 -10.98 -9.45
N THR A 126 3.56 -11.31 -8.39
CA THR A 126 3.27 -10.38 -7.27
C THR A 126 4.39 -10.42 -6.24
N VAL A 127 5.26 -9.41 -6.21
CA VAL A 127 6.42 -9.38 -5.31
C VAL A 127 5.97 -9.17 -3.86
N VAL A 128 5.28 -8.05 -3.63
CA VAL A 128 4.64 -7.66 -2.36
C VAL A 128 3.27 -7.10 -2.67
N SER A 129 2.31 -7.36 -1.78
CA SER A 129 1.00 -6.70 -1.81
C SER A 129 0.49 -6.37 -0.41
N PHE A 130 -0.24 -5.26 -0.29
CA PHE A 130 -0.89 -4.82 0.95
C PHE A 130 -2.35 -4.45 0.73
N SER A 131 -3.11 -4.43 1.83
CA SER A 131 -4.42 -3.77 1.93
C SER A 131 -4.34 -2.63 2.95
N ASP A 132 -4.75 -1.42 2.60
CA ASP A 132 -4.78 -0.25 3.48
C ASP A 132 -6.16 0.41 3.49
N LYS A 133 -6.65 0.72 4.69
CA LYS A 133 -7.88 1.52 4.85
C LYS A 133 -7.54 2.98 4.68
N ILE A 134 -7.65 3.47 3.45
CA ILE A 134 -7.36 4.86 3.10
C ILE A 134 -8.63 5.69 3.22
N ARG A 135 -8.51 6.85 3.89
CA ARG A 135 -9.62 7.81 3.98
C ARG A 135 -9.87 8.44 2.60
N PRO A 136 -11.14 8.63 2.17
CA PRO A 136 -11.47 9.17 0.84
C PRO A 136 -10.77 10.50 0.48
N ARG A 137 -10.44 11.32 1.49
CA ARG A 137 -9.72 12.59 1.30
C ARG A 137 -8.30 12.44 0.75
N VAL A 138 -7.63 11.32 1.04
CA VAL A 138 -6.25 11.05 0.57
C VAL A 138 -6.27 10.54 -0.87
N ILE A 139 -7.32 9.82 -1.27
CA ILE A 139 -7.53 9.36 -2.65
C ILE A 139 -7.69 10.53 -3.62
N GLY A 140 -8.29 11.64 -3.16
CA GLY A 140 -8.45 12.85 -3.95
C GLY A 140 -7.14 13.57 -4.34
N SER A 141 -6.02 13.24 -3.70
CA SER A 141 -4.68 13.79 -4.01
C SER A 141 -3.76 12.69 -4.51
N LYS A 142 -3.69 12.52 -5.85
CA LYS A 142 -2.90 11.46 -6.49
C LYS A 142 -1.44 11.41 -6.03
N THR A 143 -0.81 12.56 -5.85
CA THR A 143 0.58 12.67 -5.39
C THR A 143 0.78 12.11 -3.98
N GLU A 144 -0.08 12.48 -3.02
CA GLU A 144 -0.01 11.96 -1.65
C GLU A 144 -0.30 10.46 -1.60
N TYR A 145 -1.25 10.04 -2.43
CA TYR A 145 -1.65 8.64 -2.52
C TYR A 145 -0.55 7.75 -3.10
N VAL A 146 0.04 8.11 -4.24
CA VAL A 146 1.13 7.35 -4.89
C VAL A 146 2.33 7.26 -3.95
N SER A 147 2.71 8.35 -3.29
CA SER A 147 3.80 8.36 -2.31
C SER A 147 3.56 7.37 -1.16
N ARG A 148 2.33 7.34 -0.62
CA ARG A 148 1.95 6.40 0.44
C ARG A 148 1.98 4.94 -0.03
N VAL A 149 1.42 4.65 -1.21
CA VAL A 149 1.43 3.30 -1.80
C VAL A 149 2.87 2.82 -2.00
N ARG A 150 3.73 3.68 -2.58
CA ARG A 150 5.15 3.39 -2.76
C ARG A 150 5.82 3.05 -1.44
N HIS A 151 5.63 3.88 -0.42
CA HIS A 151 6.22 3.64 0.90
C HIS A 151 5.79 2.29 1.49
N LEU A 152 4.49 1.98 1.51
CA LEU A 152 3.98 0.72 2.05
C LEU A 152 4.50 -0.52 1.30
N LEU A 153 4.65 -0.45 -0.02
CA LEU A 153 5.21 -1.55 -0.81
C LEU A 153 6.70 -1.77 -0.51
N LEU A 154 7.46 -0.67 -0.39
CA LEU A 154 8.88 -0.75 -0.11
C LEU A 154 9.17 -1.21 1.33
N GLU A 155 8.41 -0.74 2.32
CA GLU A 155 8.44 -1.28 3.68
C GLU A 155 8.12 -2.79 3.67
N GLY A 156 7.15 -3.20 2.85
CA GLY A 156 6.83 -4.61 2.74
C GLY A 156 7.96 -5.49 2.19
N ILE A 157 8.80 -4.93 1.32
CA ILE A 157 10.04 -5.57 0.86
C ILE A 157 11.06 -5.58 2.01
N TRP A 158 11.28 -4.46 2.68
CA TRP A 158 12.20 -4.35 3.80
C TRP A 158 11.90 -5.38 4.92
N GLU A 159 10.64 -5.53 5.28
CA GLU A 159 10.17 -6.48 6.30
C GLU A 159 10.18 -7.96 5.84
N SER A 160 10.49 -8.26 4.57
CA SER A 160 10.30 -9.61 3.99
C SER A 160 11.49 -10.56 4.09
N VAL A 161 12.48 -10.29 4.94
CA VAL A 161 13.66 -11.15 5.15
C VAL A 161 14.61 -11.22 3.93
N ALA A 162 14.30 -10.53 2.83
CA ALA A 162 15.26 -10.20 1.77
C ALA A 162 16.16 -9.05 2.24
N GLN A 163 16.90 -9.28 3.33
CA GLN A 163 17.84 -8.29 3.84
C GLN A 163 19.01 -8.15 2.86
N GLU A 164 19.27 -6.90 2.50
CA GLU A 164 20.44 -6.43 1.76
C GLU A 164 21.72 -7.07 2.32
N PRO A 165 22.73 -7.37 1.46
CA PRO A 165 23.97 -7.99 1.93
C PRO A 165 24.54 -7.16 3.09
N GLU A 166 24.97 -7.84 4.16
CA GLU A 166 25.57 -7.18 5.33
C GLU A 166 26.58 -6.12 4.89
N PRO A 167 26.57 -4.92 5.50
CA PRO A 167 27.60 -3.93 5.23
C PRO A 167 28.95 -4.60 5.49
N LEU A 168 29.81 -4.59 4.47
CA LEU A 168 31.17 -5.12 4.58
C LEU A 168 31.83 -4.51 5.81
N HIS A 169 32.03 -5.33 6.85
CA HIS A 169 32.86 -4.95 7.98
C HIS A 169 34.27 -4.69 7.45
N THR A 170 34.66 -3.42 7.43
CA THR A 170 36.04 -2.96 7.20
C THR A 170 36.94 -3.35 8.36
#